data_AF-A0A840PQY1-F1
#
_entry.id   AF-A0A840PQY1-F1
#
_cell.length_a   1.000
_cell.length_b   1.000
_cell.length_c   1.000
_cell.angle_alpha   90.00
_cell.angle_beta   90.00
_cell.angle_gamma   90.00
#
_symmetry.space_group_name_H-M   'P 1'
#
loop_
_entity.id
_entity.type
_entity.pdbx_description
1 polymer ?
#
loop_
_entity_poly.entity_id
_entity_poly.type
_entity_poly.pdbx_seq_one_letter_code
_entity_poly.pdbx_strand_id
1 'polypeptide(L)' 'MHRDPHITPEIAAHVLFHIGRGGWPGNTFVQKLLATFDAADAPNRLRLAEGFPGYAAAFELAKSTNDGVAILQARADDDH' A
#
# COMPACT_ATOMS: atom_id res chain seq x y z
N MET A 1 -12.03 -13.90 5.81
CA MET A 1 -10.70 -13.41 5.38
C MET A 1 -10.91 -12.56 4.13
N HIS A 2 -10.86 -11.23 4.22
CA HIS A 2 -11.05 -10.36 3.05
C HIS A 2 -9.74 -10.33 2.26
N ARG A 3 -9.60 -11.23 1.28
CA ARG A 3 -8.47 -11.22 0.36
C ARG A 3 -8.78 -10.13 -0.67
N ASP A 4 -8.41 -8.89 -0.38
CA ASP A 4 -8.52 -7.81 -1.36
C ASP A 4 -7.67 -8.21 -2.58
N PRO A 5 -8.28 -8.48 -3.75
CA PRO A 5 -7.58 -9.03 -4.91
C PRO A 5 -6.65 -8.00 -5.55
N HIS A 6 -6.74 -6.73 -5.14
CA HIS A 6 -5.94 -5.65 -5.72
C HIS A 6 -4.60 -5.45 -5.02
N ILE A 7 -4.38 -6.02 -3.83
CA ILE A 7 -3.09 -5.94 -3.12
C ILE A 7 -2.22 -7.12 -3.54
N THR A 8 -1.39 -6.90 -4.56
CA THR A 8 -0.34 -7.86 -4.94
C THR A 8 0.81 -7.84 -3.93
N PRO A 9 1.65 -8.89 -3.89
CA PRO A 9 2.85 -8.92 -3.05
C PRO A 9 3.79 -7.73 -3.28
N GLU A 10 3.99 -7.36 -4.55
CA GLU A 10 4.76 -6.18 -4.96
C GLU A 10 4.18 -4.89 -4.35
N ILE A 11 2.87 -4.67 -4.47
CA ILE A 11 2.20 -3.49 -3.90
C ILE A 11 2.38 -3.45 -2.38
N ALA A 12 2.25 -4.60 -1.71
CA ALA A 12 2.46 -4.71 -0.28
C ALA A 12 3.90 -4.34 0.12
N ALA A 13 4.90 -4.85 -0.60
CA ALA A 13 6.31 -4.55 -0.35
C ALA A 13 6.62 -3.05 -0.54
N HIS A 14 6.07 -2.41 -1.58
CA HIS A 14 6.25 -0.98 -1.83
C HIS A 14 5.65 -0.12 -0.70
N VAL A 15 4.44 -0.45 -0.24
CA VAL A 15 3.77 0.27 0.84
C VAL A 15 4.51 0.08 2.16
N LEU A 16 4.94 -1.15 2.47
CA LEU A 16 5.76 -1.45 3.65
C LEU A 16 7.06 -0.64 3.65
N PHE A 17 7.72 -0.53 2.50
CA PHE A 17 8.95 0.24 2.36
C PHE A 17 8.70 1.72 2.64
N HIS A 18 7.63 2.28 2.06
CA HIS A 18 7.25 3.68 2.24
C HIS A 18 7.00 4.05 3.71
N ILE A 19 6.38 3.17 4.49
CA ILE A 19 6.11 3.40 5.93
C ILE A 19 7.26 2.94 6.85
N GLY A 20 8.38 2.48 6.30
CA GLY A 20 9.56 2.05 7.07
C GLY A 20 9.37 0.73 7.84
N ARG A 21 8.55 -0.20 7.34
CA ARG A 21 8.21 -1.49 8.00
C ARG A 21 8.77 -2.72 7.28
N GLY A 22 9.76 -2.55 6.42
CA GLY A 22 10.37 -3.61 5.61
C GLY A 22 9.93 -3.54 4.14
N GLY A 23 10.15 -4.60 3.37
CA GLY A 23 9.87 -4.61 1.93
C GLY A 23 10.93 -3.89 1.10
N TRP A 24 10.63 -3.63 -0.16
CA TRP A 24 11.54 -3.04 -1.14
C TRP A 24 10.89 -1.86 -1.86
N PRO A 25 11.67 -0.85 -2.29
CA PRO A 25 11.13 0.33 -2.92
C PRO A 25 10.62 0.01 -4.32
N GLY A 26 9.43 0.53 -4.66
CA GLY A 26 9.01 0.63 -6.04
C GLY A 26 9.84 1.64 -6.82
N ASN A 27 9.58 1.74 -8.13
CA ASN A 27 10.23 2.76 -8.96
C ASN A 27 9.88 4.19 -8.50
N THR A 28 10.56 5.20 -9.07
CA THR A 28 10.36 6.62 -8.71
C THR A 28 8.91 7.07 -8.84
N PHE A 29 8.16 6.53 -9.79
CA PHE A 29 6.74 6.83 -9.94
C PHE A 29 5.93 6.31 -8.74
N VAL A 30 6.12 5.05 -8.34
CA VAL A 30 5.44 4.44 -7.19
C VAL A 30 5.78 5.18 -5.89
N GLN A 31 7.05 5.54 -5.70
CA GLN A 31 7.47 6.30 -4.51
C GLN A 31 6.77 7.67 -4.44
N LYS A 32 6.66 8.38 -5.56
CA LYS A 32 5.93 9.65 -5.63
C LYS A 32 4.42 9.45 -5.45
N LEU A 33 3.86 8.38 -5.99
CA LEU A 33 2.45 8.04 -5.82
C LEU A 33 2.12 7.85 -4.33
N LEU A 34 2.91 7.05 -3.61
CA LEU A 34 2.71 6.81 -2.18
C LEU A 34 2.89 8.08 -1.35
N ALA A 35 3.90 8.90 -1.65
CA ALA A 35 4.05 10.22 -1.03
C ALA A 35 2.85 11.14 -1.30
N THR A 36 2.23 11.02 -2.49
CA THR A 36 1.04 11.79 -2.85
C THR A 36 -0.18 11.29 -2.07
N PHE A 37 -0.34 9.97 -1.89
CA PHE A 37 -1.39 9.41 -1.01
C PHE A 37 -1.27 9.90 0.42
N ASP A 38 -0.04 10.02 0.95
CA ASP A 38 0.17 10.50 2.32
C ASP A 38 -0.12 12.01 2.47
N ALA A 39 0.25 12.82 1.47
CA ALA A 39 0.02 14.26 1.47
C ALA A 39 -1.42 14.67 1.08
N ALA A 40 -2.15 13.83 0.34
CA ALA A 40 -3.48 14.14 -0.16
C ALA A 40 -4.53 14.17 0.97
N ASP A 41 -5.44 15.13 0.89
CA ASP A 41 -6.66 15.17 1.68
C ASP A 41 -7.69 14.12 1.22
N ALA A 42 -8.70 13.86 2.05
CA ALA A 42 -9.68 12.79 1.82
C ALA A 42 -10.27 12.74 0.39
N PRO A 43 -10.78 13.84 -0.22
CA PRO A 43 -11.35 13.76 -1.56
C PRO A 43 -10.30 13.48 -2.65
N ASN A 44 -9.05 13.94 -2.48
CA ASN A 44 -7.98 13.64 -3.42
C ASN A 44 -7.47 12.22 -3.25
N ARG A 45 -7.44 11.66 -2.03
CA ARG A 45 -7.18 10.24 -1.81
C ARG A 45 -8.21 9.34 -2.49
N LEU A 46 -9.49 9.71 -2.46
CA LEU A 46 -10.54 8.96 -3.17
C LEU A 46 -10.27 8.94 -4.69
N ARG A 47 -9.91 10.07 -5.28
CA ARG A 47 -9.54 10.14 -6.72
C ARG A 47 -8.31 9.29 -7.05
N LEU A 48 -7.30 9.30 -6.18
CA LEU A 48 -6.13 8.45 -6.35
C LEU A 48 -6.49 6.96 -6.22
N ALA A 49 -7.43 6.61 -5.34
CA ALA A 49 -7.91 5.25 -5.17
C ALA A 49 -8.67 4.72 -6.41
N GLU A 50 -9.36 5.59 -7.14
CA GLU A 50 -9.98 5.22 -8.43
C GLU A 50 -8.93 4.83 -9.48
N GLY A 51 -7.79 5.54 -9.52
CA GLY A 51 -6.70 5.27 -10.46
C GLY A 51 -5.75 4.15 -10.03
N PHE A 52 -5.55 3.97 -8.73
CA PHE A 52 -4.59 3.04 -8.14
C PHE A 52 -5.20 2.24 -6.97
N PRO A 53 -6.24 1.42 -7.23
CA PRO A 53 -7.02 0.79 -6.17
C PRO A 53 -6.20 -0.14 -5.27
N GLY A 54 -5.24 -0.89 -5.83
CA GLY A 54 -4.36 -1.76 -5.05
C GLY A 54 -3.46 -1.02 -4.07
N TYR A 55 -2.85 0.07 -4.52
CA TYR A 55 -2.02 0.92 -3.66
C TYR A 55 -2.86 1.63 -2.60
N ALA A 56 -4.05 2.11 -2.94
CA ALA A 56 -4.96 2.71 -1.98
C ALA A 56 -5.41 1.71 -0.91
N ALA A 57 -5.82 0.50 -1.31
CA ALA A 57 -6.21 -0.56 -0.38
C ALA A 57 -5.07 -0.93 0.58
N ALA A 58 -3.85 -1.09 0.05
CA ALA A 58 -2.68 -1.38 0.87
C ALA A 58 -2.31 -0.22 1.81
N PHE A 59 -2.40 1.02 1.33
CA PHE A 59 -2.09 2.22 2.10
C PHE A 59 -3.10 2.45 3.24
N GLU A 60 -4.39 2.31 2.96
CA GLU A 60 -5.46 2.42 3.97
C GLU A 60 -5.38 1.27 4.99
N LEU A 61 -5.02 0.07 4.54
CA LEU A 61 -4.78 -1.07 5.43
C LEU A 61 -3.62 -0.79 6.38
N ALA A 62 -2.51 -0.24 5.87
CA ALA A 62 -1.36 0.14 6.70
C ALA A 62 -1.68 1.23 7.73
N LYS A 63 -2.57 2.18 7.41
CA LYS A 63 -2.93 3.29 8.30
C LYS A 63 -4.06 2.96 9.28
N SER A 64 -4.96 2.04 8.94
CA SER A 64 -6.16 1.77 9.75
C SER A 64 -5.87 1.02 11.05
N THR A 65 -4.91 0.08 11.07
CA THR A 65 -4.63 -0.74 12.26
C THR A 65 -3.18 -1.23 12.28
N ASN A 66 -2.65 -1.51 13.49
CA ASN A 66 -1.37 -2.21 13.63
C ASN A 66 -1.39 -3.61 12.97
N ASP A 67 -2.54 -4.28 12.95
CA ASP A 67 -2.71 -5.58 12.26
C ASP A 67 -2.58 -5.46 10.74
N GLY A 68 -2.88 -4.28 10.17
CA GLY A 68 -2.75 -4.01 8.75
C GLY A 68 -1.32 -4.19 8.22
N VAL A 69 -0.31 -3.83 9.02
CA VAL A 69 1.10 -4.04 8.67
C VAL A 69 1.44 -5.52 8.61
N ALA A 70 0.97 -6.32 9.59
CA ALA A 70 1.19 -7.77 9.60
C ALA A 70 0.53 -8.46 8.39
N ILE A 71 -0.66 -8.00 8.00
CA ILE A 71 -1.37 -8.48 6.83
C ILE A 71 -0.61 -8.15 5.53
N LEU A 72 0.01 -6.97 5.43
CA LEU A 72 0.85 -6.61 4.28
C LEU A 72 2.14 -7.43 4.25
N GLN A 73 2.77 -7.68 5.40
CA GLN A 73 3.96 -8.51 5.48
C GLN A 73 3.68 -9.94 5.01
N ALA A 74 2.59 -10.54 5.47
CA ALA A 74 2.17 -11.87 5.02
C ALA A 74 1.91 -11.92 3.50
N ARG A 75 1.40 -10.83 2.90
CA ARG A 75 1.20 -10.75 1.45
C ARG A 75 2.49 -10.56 0.67
N ALA A 76 3.44 -9.80 1.20
CA ALA A 76 4.74 -9.61 0.55
C ALA A 76 5.56 -10.91 0.55
N ASP A 77 5.35 -11.78 1.53
CA ASP A 77 6.04 -13.07 1.68
C ASP A 77 5.46 -14.20 0.80
N ASP A 78 4.16 -14.14 0.46
CA ASP A 78 3.43 -15.13 -0.39
C ASP A 78 3.96 -15.23 -1.85
N ASP A 79 4.93 -14.38 -2.24
CA ASP A 79 5.61 -14.38 -3.56
C ASP A 79 6.91 -15.19 -3.58
N HIS A 80 7.27 -15.86 -2.48
CA HIS A 80 8.47 -16.71 -2.35
C HIS A 80 8.12 -18.20 -2.26
#